data_AF-A0A7V5J1V1-F1
#
_entry.id   AF-A0A7V5J1V1-F1
#
_cell.length_a   1.000
_cell.length_b   1.000
_cell.length_c   1.000
_cell.angle_alpha   90.00
_cell.angle_beta   90.00
_cell.angle_gamma   90.00
#
_symmetry.space_group_name_H-M   'P 1'
#
loop_
_entity.id
_entity.type
_entity.pdbx_description
1 polymer ?
#
loop_
_entity_poly.entity_id
_entity_poly.type
_entity_poly.pdbx_seq_one_letter_code
_entity_poly.pdbx_strand_id
1 'polypeptide(L)'
;MHKLILVFLTSLTLLFADEAEAIIKKLDENFRGESIYMKMTMEIKSLGHERTIGIESWSKGSNKSFVKVIYPPKERGITFLSLDNQMWQYVPKIERTIKIPPSMMLQNWMGSDITNDDMVKQNSIVDDYHARILDKNGTTVTIELIPKDDAAVVWSKIITH
;
A
#
# COMPACT_ATOMS: atom_id res chain seq x y z
N MET A 1 23.34 39.19 -18.06
CA MET A 1 22.14 38.52 -18.65
C MET A 1 22.13 37.01 -18.44
N HIS A 2 23.27 36.31 -18.34
CA HIS A 2 23.28 34.85 -18.04
C HIS A 2 22.84 34.47 -16.62
N LYS A 3 23.05 35.32 -15.61
CA LYS A 3 22.56 35.06 -14.23
C LYS A 3 21.04 35.09 -14.08
N LEU A 4 20.32 35.83 -14.93
CA LEU A 4 18.85 35.88 -14.91
C LEU A 4 18.21 34.63 -15.56
N ILE A 5 18.86 34.07 -16.58
CA ILE A 5 18.38 32.87 -17.28
C ILE A 5 18.52 31.62 -16.39
N LEU A 6 19.58 31.56 -15.55
CA LEU A 6 19.79 30.46 -14.62
C LEU A 6 18.72 30.42 -13.51
N VAL A 7 18.25 31.59 -13.04
CA VAL A 7 17.21 31.69 -12.00
C VAL A 7 15.82 31.30 -12.52
N PHE A 8 15.54 31.56 -13.80
CA PHE A 8 14.26 31.20 -14.41
C PHE A 8 14.15 29.69 -14.71
N LEU A 9 15.27 29.02 -15.00
CA LEU A 9 15.30 27.58 -15.23
C LEU A 9 15.07 26.78 -13.93
N THR A 10 15.54 27.29 -12.79
CA THR A 10 15.30 26.68 -11.47
C THR A 10 13.86 26.84 -10.96
N SER A 11 13.14 27.89 -11.35
CA SER A 11 11.74 28.06 -10.94
C SER A 11 10.77 27.13 -11.68
N LEU A 12 11.08 26.77 -12.93
CA LEU A 12 10.19 25.92 -13.73
C LEU A 12 10.21 24.46 -13.24
N THR A 13 11.35 23.97 -12.74
CA THR A 13 11.46 22.61 -12.18
C THR A 13 10.72 22.44 -10.86
N LEU A 14 10.61 23.49 -10.05
CA LEU A 14 9.86 23.46 -8.78
C LEU A 14 8.35 23.38 -9.02
N LEU A 15 7.82 24.10 -10.02
CA LEU A 15 6.38 24.11 -10.34
C LEU A 15 5.84 22.74 -10.80
N PHE A 16 6.66 21.93 -11.49
CA PHE A 16 6.22 20.61 -11.96
C PHE A 16 6.29 19.51 -10.88
N ALA A 17 7.11 19.69 -9.85
CA ALA A 17 7.16 18.77 -8.71
C ALA A 17 5.86 18.83 -7.90
N ASP A 18 5.38 20.06 -7.62
CA ASP A 18 4.13 20.29 -6.88
C ASP A 18 2.91 19.67 -7.60
N GLU A 19 2.86 19.70 -8.93
CA GLU A 19 1.78 19.09 -9.70
C GLU A 19 1.84 17.55 -9.67
N ALA A 20 3.03 16.96 -9.82
CA ALA A 20 3.21 15.51 -9.80
C ALA A 20 2.75 14.93 -8.45
N GLU A 21 3.16 15.56 -7.36
CA GLU A 21 2.77 15.18 -6.00
C GLU A 21 1.25 15.34 -5.80
N ALA A 22 0.65 16.41 -6.32
CA ALA A 22 -0.80 16.61 -6.24
C ALA A 22 -1.58 15.53 -6.99
N ILE A 23 -1.12 15.10 -8.17
CA ILE A 23 -1.75 14.01 -8.93
C ILE A 23 -1.64 12.69 -8.16
N ILE A 24 -0.45 12.34 -7.66
CA ILE A 24 -0.22 11.11 -6.91
C ILE A 24 -1.02 11.09 -5.60
N LYS A 25 -1.07 12.22 -4.89
CA LYS A 25 -1.92 12.37 -3.71
C LYS A 25 -3.38 12.16 -4.04
N LYS A 26 -3.87 12.75 -5.14
CA LYS A 26 -5.27 12.58 -5.53
C LYS A 26 -5.58 11.15 -5.94
N LEU A 27 -4.64 10.48 -6.60
CA LEU A 27 -4.74 9.07 -6.95
C LEU A 27 -4.82 8.20 -5.70
N ASP A 28 -3.93 8.40 -4.73
CA ASP A 28 -3.94 7.66 -3.45
C ASP A 28 -5.24 7.86 -2.67
N GLU A 29 -5.73 9.10 -2.57
CA GLU A 29 -7.03 9.43 -1.95
C GLU A 29 -8.20 8.67 -2.61
N ASN A 30 -8.22 8.62 -3.95
CA ASN A 30 -9.25 7.93 -4.71
C ASN A 30 -9.17 6.40 -4.52
N PHE A 31 -7.96 5.83 -4.44
CA PHE A 31 -7.75 4.41 -4.21
C PHE A 31 -8.14 3.97 -2.81
N ARG A 32 -7.84 4.78 -1.78
CA ARG A 32 -8.15 4.45 -0.38
C ARG A 32 -9.61 4.63 -0.05
N GLY A 33 -10.27 5.61 -0.66
CA GLY A 33 -11.65 5.99 -0.35
C GLY A 33 -11.86 6.35 1.14
N GLU A 34 -13.07 6.78 1.49
CA GLU A 34 -13.39 7.03 2.89
C GLU A 34 -13.70 5.72 3.64
N SER A 35 -14.36 4.78 2.97
CA SER A 35 -14.68 3.46 3.50
C SER A 35 -14.83 2.48 2.34
N ILE A 36 -14.12 1.36 2.41
CA ILE A 36 -14.11 0.34 1.37
C ILE A 36 -14.58 -0.99 1.96
N TYR A 37 -15.36 -1.71 1.16
CA TYR A 37 -15.67 -3.11 1.37
C TYR A 37 -15.22 -3.90 0.13
N MET A 38 -14.53 -5.02 0.36
CA MET A 38 -14.08 -5.92 -0.70
C MET A 38 -14.35 -7.36 -0.33
N LYS A 39 -14.72 -8.15 -1.34
CA LYS A 39 -14.77 -9.61 -1.25
C LYS A 39 -13.83 -10.18 -2.30
N MET A 40 -12.83 -10.92 -1.85
CA MET A 40 -11.71 -11.33 -2.70
C MET A 40 -11.41 -12.81 -2.52
N THR A 41 -10.82 -13.38 -3.56
CA THR A 41 -10.22 -14.71 -3.56
C THR A 41 -8.73 -14.53 -3.86
N MET A 42 -7.88 -15.09 -3.02
CA MET A 42 -6.43 -15.09 -3.16
C MET A 42 -5.95 -16.51 -3.43
N GLU A 43 -5.24 -16.70 -4.52
CA GLU A 43 -4.55 -17.95 -4.84
C GLU A 43 -3.08 -17.81 -4.47
N ILE A 44 -2.60 -18.69 -3.60
CA ILE A 44 -1.21 -18.73 -3.15
C ILE A 44 -0.55 -19.94 -3.81
N LYS A 45 0.52 -19.70 -4.58
CA LYS A 45 1.27 -20.72 -5.31
C LYS A 45 2.73 -20.69 -4.85
N SER A 46 3.17 -21.75 -4.17
CA SER A 46 4.55 -21.94 -3.74
C SER A 46 5.06 -23.30 -4.24
N LEU A 47 6.37 -23.54 -4.20
CA LEU A 47 7.02 -24.73 -4.77
C LEU A 47 6.37 -26.03 -4.28
N GLY A 48 5.45 -26.59 -5.08
CA GLY A 48 4.73 -27.83 -4.82
C GLY A 48 3.43 -27.71 -4.01
N HIS A 49 2.98 -26.51 -3.64
CA HIS A 49 1.72 -26.32 -2.92
C HIS A 49 0.94 -25.13 -3.46
N GLU A 50 -0.33 -25.37 -3.77
CA GLU A 50 -1.29 -24.33 -4.11
C GLU A 50 -2.43 -24.34 -3.10
N ARG A 51 -2.86 -23.15 -2.68
CA ARG A 51 -4.03 -23.00 -1.81
C ARG A 51 -4.79 -21.73 -2.12
N THR A 52 -6.08 -21.75 -1.81
CA THR A 52 -6.97 -20.61 -2.01
C THR A 52 -7.48 -20.09 -0.68
N ILE A 53 -7.45 -18.78 -0.50
CA ILE A 53 -8.05 -18.07 0.64
C ILE A 53 -9.17 -17.18 0.11
N GLY A 54 -10.36 -17.29 0.70
CA GLY A 54 -11.44 -16.33 0.47
C GLY A 54 -11.49 -15.36 1.64
N ILE A 55 -11.58 -14.06 1.35
CA ILE A 55 -11.61 -12.99 2.35
C ILE A 55 -12.71 -11.97 2.08
N GLU A 56 -13.25 -11.42 3.16
CA GLU A 56 -13.99 -10.15 3.16
C GLU A 56 -13.14 -9.13 3.92
N SER A 57 -13.03 -7.92 3.39
CA SER A 57 -12.20 -6.85 3.93
C SER A 57 -13.00 -5.56 4.03
N TRP A 58 -12.77 -4.83 5.10
CA TRP A 58 -13.29 -3.49 5.34
C TRP A 58 -12.12 -2.58 5.69
N SER A 59 -12.08 -1.38 5.12
CA SER A 59 -11.14 -0.35 5.54
C SER A 59 -11.84 0.99 5.69
N LYS A 60 -11.28 1.84 6.54
CA LYS A 60 -11.72 3.23 6.73
C LYS A 60 -10.50 4.13 6.83
N GLY A 61 -10.29 4.95 5.79
CA GLY A 61 -9.07 5.72 5.61
C GLY A 61 -7.82 4.83 5.61
N SER A 62 -6.70 5.35 6.10
CA SER A 62 -5.39 4.67 6.12
C SER A 62 -5.12 3.86 7.38
N ASN A 63 -5.85 4.10 8.47
CA ASN A 63 -5.43 3.65 9.80
C ASN A 63 -6.25 2.48 10.36
N LYS A 64 -7.36 2.13 9.70
CA LYS A 64 -8.30 1.10 10.19
C LYS A 64 -8.63 0.13 9.09
N SER A 65 -8.33 -1.15 9.32
CA SER A 65 -8.76 -2.22 8.45
C SER A 65 -9.19 -3.43 9.26
N PHE A 66 -10.12 -4.20 8.69
CA PHE A 66 -10.60 -5.45 9.25
C PHE A 66 -10.72 -6.47 8.12
N VAL A 67 -10.11 -7.63 8.31
CA VAL A 67 -10.15 -8.74 7.35
C VAL A 67 -10.76 -9.95 8.02
N LYS A 68 -11.66 -10.63 7.32
CA LYS A 68 -12.27 -11.88 7.76
C LYS A 68 -12.05 -12.96 6.71
N VAL A 69 -11.44 -14.06 7.14
CA VAL A 69 -11.30 -15.26 6.31
C VAL A 69 -12.65 -15.96 6.23
N ILE A 70 -13.14 -16.18 5.01
CA ILE A 70 -14.40 -16.88 4.72
C ILE A 70 -14.18 -18.27 4.10
N TYR A 71 -12.97 -18.54 3.58
CA TYR A 71 -12.53 -19.82 3.03
C TYR A 71 -11.01 -19.98 3.19
N PRO A 72 -10.47 -21.19 3.46
CA PRO A 72 -11.15 -22.50 3.52
C PRO A 72 -11.91 -22.74 4.82
N PRO A 73 -12.78 -23.76 4.91
CA PRO A 73 -13.55 -24.07 6.12
C PRO A 73 -12.70 -24.22 7.40
N LYS A 74 -11.48 -24.74 7.27
CA LYS A 74 -10.55 -24.93 8.38
C LYS A 74 -10.12 -23.61 9.06
N GLU A 75 -10.11 -22.52 8.31
CA GLU A 75 -9.63 -21.19 8.74
C GLU A 75 -10.76 -20.15 8.73
N ARG A 76 -11.96 -20.54 8.33
CA ARG A 76 -13.13 -19.67 8.29
C ARG A 76 -13.37 -19.05 9.66
N GLY A 77 -13.54 -17.73 9.64
CA GLY A 77 -13.79 -16.93 10.84
C GLY A 77 -12.54 -16.39 11.51
N ILE A 78 -11.32 -16.78 11.09
CA ILE A 78 -10.11 -16.05 11.49
C ILE A 78 -10.27 -14.61 11.02
N THR A 79 -10.00 -13.66 11.92
CA THR A 79 -10.07 -12.25 11.60
C THR A 79 -8.78 -11.55 11.95
N PHE A 80 -8.51 -10.47 11.24
CA PHE A 80 -7.42 -9.56 11.48
C PHE A 80 -7.98 -8.15 11.63
N LEU A 81 -7.48 -7.42 12.60
CA LEU A 81 -7.81 -6.04 12.86
C LEU A 81 -6.52 -5.24 12.83
N SER A 82 -6.46 -4.20 12.01
CA SER A 82 -5.39 -3.21 12.05
C SER A 82 -5.95 -1.89 12.55
N LEU A 83 -5.34 -1.33 13.59
CA LEU A 83 -5.64 0.00 14.14
C LEU A 83 -4.34 0.73 14.41
N ASP A 84 -4.14 1.91 13.81
CA ASP A 84 -3.04 2.82 14.10
C ASP A 84 -1.67 2.11 14.15
N ASN A 85 -1.36 1.39 13.06
CA ASN A 85 -0.12 0.61 12.86
C ASN A 85 0.06 -0.61 13.79
N GLN A 86 -0.98 -1.03 14.49
CA GLN A 86 -0.99 -2.25 15.29
C GLN A 86 -1.92 -3.28 14.66
N MET A 87 -1.55 -4.55 14.76
CA MET A 87 -2.34 -5.66 14.22
C MET A 87 -2.71 -6.65 15.32
N TRP A 88 -3.95 -7.13 15.26
CA TRP A 88 -4.45 -8.24 16.07
C TRP A 88 -5.03 -9.30 15.16
N GLN A 89 -4.86 -10.56 15.56
CA GLN A 89 -5.52 -11.70 14.98
C GLN A 89 -6.48 -12.30 16.00
N TYR A 90 -7.69 -12.64 15.58
CA TYR A 90 -8.60 -13.46 16.38
C TYR A 90 -8.78 -14.83 15.72
N VAL A 91 -8.64 -15.88 16.52
CA VAL A 91 -8.76 -17.28 16.09
C VAL A 91 -9.95 -17.92 16.81
N PRO A 92 -11.13 -18.05 16.18
CA PRO A 92 -12.35 -18.51 16.85
C PRO A 92 -12.22 -19.90 17.46
N LYS A 93 -11.51 -20.82 16.80
CA LYS A 93 -11.39 -22.22 17.24
C LYS A 93 -10.78 -22.37 18.64
N ILE A 94 -9.99 -21.39 19.07
CA ILE A 94 -9.36 -21.37 20.39
C ILE A 94 -9.79 -20.16 21.22
N GLU A 95 -10.72 -19.35 20.70
CA GLU A 95 -11.23 -18.12 21.33
C GLU A 95 -10.13 -17.16 21.79
N ARG A 96 -9.05 -17.03 21.00
CA ARG A 96 -7.92 -16.16 21.35
C ARG A 96 -7.80 -14.97 20.42
N THR A 97 -7.56 -13.81 21.03
CA THR A 97 -7.05 -12.60 20.38
C THR A 97 -5.55 -12.51 20.64
N ILE A 98 -4.76 -12.38 19.58
CA ILE A 98 -3.31 -12.36 19.60
C ILE A 98 -2.87 -11.04 18.99
N LYS A 99 -2.11 -10.23 19.73
CA LYS A 99 -1.44 -9.05 19.16
C LYS A 99 -0.22 -9.53 18.37
N ILE A 100 -0.10 -9.10 17.11
CA ILE A 100 1.06 -9.44 16.29
C ILE A 100 2.24 -8.59 16.77
N PRO A 101 3.33 -9.19 17.29
CA PRO A 101 4.49 -8.44 17.74
C PRO A 101 5.30 -7.89 16.56
N PRO A 102 6.08 -6.81 16.74
CA PRO A 102 6.92 -6.25 15.69
C PRO A 102 7.84 -7.25 14.99
N SER A 103 8.38 -8.23 15.73
CA SER A 103 9.23 -9.29 15.18
C SER A 103 8.52 -10.22 14.18
N MET A 104 7.18 -10.24 14.20
CA MET A 104 6.37 -11.00 13.26
C MET A 104 5.87 -10.15 12.08
N MET A 105 6.11 -8.83 12.05
CA MET A 105 5.59 -7.97 10.98
C MET A 105 6.19 -8.34 9.62
N LEU A 106 7.46 -8.76 9.57
CA LEU A 106 8.11 -9.20 8.33
C LEU A 106 7.79 -10.64 7.91
N GLN A 107 6.93 -11.34 8.68
CA GLN A 107 6.52 -12.70 8.33
C GLN A 107 5.39 -12.70 7.31
N ASN A 108 5.38 -13.73 6.47
CA ASN A 108 4.35 -13.99 5.48
C ASN A 108 2.96 -14.13 6.13
N TRP A 109 2.05 -13.26 5.72
CA TRP A 109 0.65 -13.27 6.11
C TRP A 109 -0.06 -14.47 5.49
N MET A 110 -0.59 -15.35 6.33
CA MET A 110 -1.35 -16.55 5.92
C MET A 110 -0.59 -17.50 4.97
N GLY A 111 0.74 -17.44 4.96
CA GLY A 111 1.60 -18.23 4.07
C GLY A 111 1.63 -17.73 2.62
N SER A 112 1.19 -16.49 2.36
CA SER A 112 1.34 -15.81 1.07
C SER A 112 2.67 -15.07 0.96
N ASP A 113 2.94 -14.39 -0.15
CA ASP A 113 4.08 -13.48 -0.28
C ASP A 113 3.84 -12.10 0.35
N ILE A 114 2.61 -11.80 0.78
CA ILE A 114 2.27 -10.57 1.50
C ILE A 114 2.77 -10.68 2.93
N THR A 115 3.41 -9.65 3.46
CA THR A 115 3.85 -9.64 4.88
C THR A 115 2.76 -9.09 5.81
N ASN A 116 2.89 -9.34 7.11
CA ASN A 116 2.02 -8.68 8.09
C ASN A 116 2.21 -7.15 8.09
N ASP A 117 3.41 -6.64 7.79
CA ASP A 117 3.66 -5.20 7.64
C ASP A 117 2.86 -4.63 6.47
N ASP A 118 2.78 -5.31 5.32
CA ASP A 118 1.96 -4.86 4.17
C ASP A 118 0.46 -4.78 4.49
N MET A 119 -0.03 -5.64 5.40
CA MET A 119 -1.42 -5.63 5.84
C MET A 119 -1.74 -4.49 6.83
N VAL A 120 -0.72 -3.94 7.47
CA VAL A 120 -0.83 -2.90 8.50
C VAL A 120 -0.49 -1.54 7.91
N LYS A 121 0.64 -1.48 7.21
CA LYS A 121 1.12 -0.33 6.46
C LYS A 121 0.74 -0.52 5.00
N GLN A 122 -0.22 0.28 4.58
CA GLN A 122 -0.30 0.62 3.17
C GLN A 122 0.78 1.67 2.91
N ASN A 123 2.00 1.24 2.54
CA ASN A 123 3.09 2.14 2.11
C ASN A 123 2.49 3.25 1.26
N SER A 124 2.74 4.48 1.67
CA SER A 124 2.11 5.63 1.06
C SER A 124 3.04 6.05 -0.05
N ILE A 125 2.65 5.78 -1.29
CA ILE A 125 3.39 6.26 -2.47
C ILE A 125 3.59 7.79 -2.37
N VAL A 126 2.69 8.48 -1.69
CA VAL A 126 2.75 9.91 -1.38
C VAL A 126 3.88 10.24 -0.39
N ASP A 127 4.07 9.43 0.66
CA ASP A 127 5.02 9.73 1.73
C ASP A 127 6.41 9.16 1.47
N ASP A 128 6.51 8.07 0.71
CA ASP A 128 7.76 7.32 0.53
C ASP A 128 8.54 7.70 -0.74
N TYR A 129 7.93 8.44 -1.67
CA TYR A 129 8.52 8.76 -2.98
C TYR A 129 8.44 10.25 -3.31
N HIS A 130 9.40 10.72 -4.09
CA HIS A 130 9.33 11.96 -4.85
C HIS A 130 8.70 11.68 -6.22
N ALA A 131 7.70 12.48 -6.59
CA ALA A 131 6.98 12.35 -7.86
C ALA A 131 7.52 13.32 -8.92
N ARG A 132 7.65 12.84 -10.16
CA ARG A 132 8.08 13.63 -11.31
C ARG A 132 7.29 13.25 -12.55
N ILE A 133 6.66 14.23 -13.20
CA ILE A 133 5.96 14.00 -14.47
C ILE A 133 7.01 13.77 -15.58
N LEU A 134 6.86 12.65 -16.30
CA LEU A 134 7.68 12.33 -17.48
C LEU A 134 7.00 12.74 -18.77
N ASP A 135 5.68 12.53 -18.87
CA ASP A 135 4.91 12.82 -20.08
C ASP A 135 3.43 13.11 -19.75
N LYS A 136 2.78 13.90 -20.61
CA LYS A 136 1.34 14.16 -20.58
C LYS A 136 0.76 13.96 -21.97
N ASN A 137 -0.10 12.95 -22.13
CA ASN A 137 -0.77 12.67 -23.38
C ASN A 137 -2.30 12.68 -23.19
N GLY A 138 -2.91 13.81 -23.56
CA GLY A 138 -4.34 14.04 -23.36
C GLY A 138 -4.71 13.97 -21.88
N THR A 139 -5.45 12.92 -21.49
CA THR A 139 -5.91 12.67 -20.12
C THR A 139 -5.00 11.73 -19.33
N THR A 140 -3.93 11.22 -19.94
CA THR A 140 -2.99 10.27 -19.31
C THR A 140 -1.72 11.00 -18.91
N VAL A 141 -1.22 10.75 -17.70
CA VAL A 141 0.00 11.40 -17.18
C VAL A 141 0.96 10.32 -16.72
N THR A 142 2.12 10.24 -17.36
CA THR A 142 3.17 9.31 -16.92
C THR A 142 3.99 9.96 -15.81
N ILE A 143 4.05 9.33 -14.65
CA ILE A 143 4.76 9.80 -13.46
C ILE A 143 5.86 8.80 -13.08
N GLU A 144 7.05 9.33 -12.84
CA GLU A 144 8.14 8.64 -12.18
C GLU A 144 8.11 8.90 -10.68
N LEU A 145 8.28 7.84 -9.90
CA LEU A 145 8.38 7.87 -8.46
C LEU A 145 9.77 7.37 -8.07
N ILE A 146 10.55 8.23 -7.42
CA ILE A 146 11.88 7.92 -6.89
C ILE A 146 11.80 7.87 -5.37
N PRO A 147 12.23 6.79 -4.71
CA PRO A 147 12.24 6.71 -3.25
C PRO A 147 12.95 7.88 -2.60
N LYS A 148 12.45 8.31 -1.44
CA LYS A 148 13.20 9.19 -0.55
C LYS A 148 14.36 8.41 0.08
N ASP A 149 15.43 9.11 0.45
CA ASP A 149 16.65 8.47 0.98
C ASP A 149 16.42 7.64 2.25
N ASP A 150 15.39 8.00 3.04
CA ASP A 150 15.00 7.32 4.27
C ASP A 150 13.81 6.36 4.11
N ALA A 151 13.29 6.21 2.89
CA ALA A 151 12.15 5.34 2.62
C ALA A 151 12.56 3.86 2.67
N ALA A 152 11.86 3.09 3.52
CA ALA A 152 12.07 1.65 3.66
C ALA A 152 11.38 0.85 2.53
N VAL A 153 11.75 1.13 1.28
CA VAL A 153 11.12 0.55 0.08
C VAL A 153 12.09 -0.33 -0.71
N VAL A 154 11.54 -1.31 -1.42
CA VAL A 154 12.34 -2.28 -2.21
C VAL A 154 12.60 -1.82 -3.65
N TRP A 155 11.80 -0.90 -4.17
CA TRP A 155 11.89 -0.44 -5.55
C TRP A 155 12.70 0.84 -5.65
N SER A 156 13.77 0.85 -6.43
CA SER A 156 14.57 2.07 -6.67
C SER A 156 13.88 3.09 -7.58
N LYS A 157 12.82 2.67 -8.29
CA LYS A 157 12.02 3.50 -9.18
C LYS A 157 10.70 2.82 -9.52
N ILE A 158 9.62 3.58 -9.59
CA ILE A 158 8.32 3.14 -10.12
C ILE A 158 7.89 4.07 -11.25
N ILE A 159 7.32 3.53 -12.32
CA ILE A 159 6.68 4.28 -13.41
C ILE A 159 5.19 3.94 -13.40
N THR A 160 4.34 4.97 -13.34
CA THR A 160 2.88 4.84 -13.39
C THR A 160 2.29 5.74 -14.47
N HIS A 161 1.10 5.41 -14.96
CA HIS A 161 0.39 6.10 -16.04
C HIS A 161 -0.99 6.62 -15.61
#